data_AF-A0A961J2S5-F1
#
_entry.id   AF-A0A961J2S5-F1
#
_cell.length_a   1.000
_cell.length_b   1.000
_cell.length_c   1.000
_cell.angle_alpha   90.00
_cell.angle_beta   90.00
_cell.angle_gamma   90.00
#
_symmetry.space_group_name_H-M   'P 1'
#
loop_
_entity.id
_entity.type
_entity.pdbx_description
1 polymer ?
#
loop_
_entity_poly.entity_id
_entity_poly.type
_entity_poly.pdbx_seq_one_letter_code
_entity_poly.pdbx_strand_id
1 'polypeptide(L)'
;MHIDKIFKAALLGLGLAVAPYWTGAVQAETLRIITGNASSTLNVPMNRAVVVESEIPFAELSIANPEIADISSLSDRSIYVLGKTPGITTLTILDGNGKLITNVDVRVAADVTEFKERLQQILPGEKIEVRT
;
A
#
# COMPACT_ATOMS: atom_id res chain seq x y z
N MET A 1 -65.74 14.83 40.37
CA MET A 1 -65.30 15.15 38.99
C MET A 1 -63.83 15.57 38.99
N HIS A 2 -62.89 14.64 39.24
CA HIS A 2 -61.43 14.87 39.24
C HIS A 2 -60.63 13.71 38.61
N ILE A 3 -61.30 12.72 38.01
CA ILE A 3 -60.67 11.51 37.47
C ILE A 3 -60.19 11.69 36.02
N ASP A 4 -60.84 12.57 35.25
CA ASP A 4 -60.50 12.80 33.83
C ASP A 4 -59.17 13.54 33.65
N LYS A 5 -58.73 14.31 34.67
CA LYS A 5 -57.44 15.02 34.64
C LYS A 5 -56.25 14.08 34.90
N ILE A 6 -56.44 13.04 35.70
CA ILE A 6 -55.39 12.08 36.04
C ILE A 6 -55.17 11.10 34.88
N PHE A 7 -56.25 10.72 34.18
CA PHE A 7 -56.17 9.86 33.00
C PHE A 7 -55.51 10.56 31.79
N LYS A 8 -55.76 11.86 31.59
CA LYS A 8 -55.07 12.66 30.56
C LYS A 8 -53.57 12.82 30.82
N ALA A 9 -53.14 12.87 32.08
CA ALA A 9 -51.73 12.96 32.45
C ALA A 9 -50.97 11.64 32.22
N ALA A 10 -51.62 10.49 32.44
CA ALA A 10 -51.02 9.17 32.17
C ALA A 10 -50.78 8.92 30.67
N LEU A 11 -51.64 9.44 29.80
CA LEU A 11 -51.52 9.30 28.34
C LEU A 11 -50.42 10.18 27.74
N LEU A 12 -50.12 11.34 28.34
CA LEU A 12 -48.99 12.19 27.95
C LEU A 12 -47.64 11.65 28.45
N GLY A 13 -47.62 10.96 29.61
CA GLY A 13 -46.40 10.32 30.13
C GLY A 13 -45.96 9.09 29.32
N LEU A 14 -46.91 8.35 28.73
CA LEU A 14 -46.60 7.16 27.94
C LEU A 14 -46.14 7.48 26.49
N GLY A 15 -46.47 8.67 25.98
CA GLY A 15 -46.09 9.11 24.63
C GLY A 15 -44.61 9.47 24.46
N LEU A 16 -43.91 9.83 25.55
CA LEU A 16 -42.47 10.15 25.51
C LEU A 16 -41.56 8.94 25.72
N ALA A 17 -42.09 7.77 26.11
CA ALA A 17 -41.29 6.57 26.32
C ALA A 17 -41.11 5.73 25.03
N VAL A 18 -41.76 6.11 23.93
CA VAL A 18 -41.67 5.43 22.63
C VAL A 18 -41.20 6.43 21.57
N ALA A 19 -40.08 7.10 21.81
CA ALA A 19 -39.27 7.57 20.69
C ALA A 19 -38.68 6.30 20.05
N PRO A 20 -39.10 5.92 18.82
CA PRO A 20 -38.51 4.75 18.18
C PRO A 20 -37.05 5.06 17.99
N TYR A 21 -36.22 4.13 18.45
CA TYR A 21 -34.82 4.00 18.14
C TYR A 21 -34.66 3.88 16.62
N TRP A 22 -34.75 5.01 15.92
CA TRP A 22 -34.31 5.13 14.53
C TRP A 22 -32.85 5.55 14.52
N THR A 23 -32.04 4.78 15.23
CA THR A 23 -30.61 4.69 14.92
C THR A 23 -30.54 3.85 13.66
N GLY A 24 -30.62 4.50 12.50
CA GLY A 24 -30.19 3.89 11.25
C GLY A 24 -28.80 3.31 11.53
N ALA A 25 -28.63 2.01 11.28
CA ALA A 25 -27.33 1.39 11.35
C ALA A 25 -26.44 2.10 10.34
N VAL A 26 -25.63 3.05 10.82
CA VAL A 26 -24.55 3.65 10.03
C VAL A 26 -23.54 2.53 9.86
N GLN A 27 -23.71 1.75 8.80
CA GLN A 27 -22.66 0.87 8.30
C GLN A 27 -21.55 1.78 7.81
N ALA A 28 -20.62 2.10 8.71
CA ALA A 28 -19.36 2.68 8.34
C ALA A 28 -18.58 1.61 7.55
N GLU A 29 -18.68 1.63 6.23
CA GLU A 29 -17.69 1.00 5.35
C GLU A 29 -16.34 1.69 5.61
N THR A 30 -15.67 1.23 6.67
CA THR A 30 -14.45 1.86 7.23
C THR A 30 -13.23 1.54 6.37
N LEU A 31 -13.38 0.68 5.35
CA LEU A 31 -12.29 0.14 4.57
C LEU A 31 -12.62 0.23 3.07
N ARG A 32 -12.14 1.30 2.43
CA ARG A 32 -12.15 1.44 0.98
C ARG A 32 -10.83 0.92 0.44
N ILE A 33 -10.87 -0.12 -0.37
CA ILE A 33 -9.68 -0.59 -1.10
C ILE A 33 -9.38 0.45 -2.18
N ILE A 34 -8.37 1.29 -1.92
CA ILE A 34 -7.86 2.25 -2.91
C ILE A 34 -6.91 1.47 -3.82
N THR A 35 -7.44 0.89 -4.88
CA THR A 35 -6.61 0.36 -5.97
C THR A 35 -6.05 1.56 -6.74
N GLY A 36 -4.85 2.00 -6.37
CA GLY A 36 -4.11 3.02 -7.12
C GLY A 36 -3.78 2.49 -8.51
N ASN A 37 -4.47 2.98 -9.55
CA ASN A 37 -4.44 2.46 -10.92
C ASN A 37 -3.19 2.84 -11.75
N ALA A 38 -2.16 3.41 -11.14
CA ALA A 38 -0.91 3.77 -11.82
C ALA A 38 0.25 3.03 -11.15
N SER A 39 0.42 1.74 -11.49
CA SER A 39 1.63 1.00 -11.12
C SER A 39 2.71 1.31 -12.16
N SER A 40 3.78 1.98 -11.71
CA SER A 40 5.00 2.11 -12.49
C SER A 40 5.94 0.98 -12.09
N THR A 41 6.53 0.27 -13.03
CA THR A 41 7.50 -0.78 -12.72
C THR A 41 8.90 -0.19 -12.69
N LEU A 42 9.60 -0.33 -11.56
CA LEU A 42 11.00 0.05 -11.39
C LEU A 42 11.87 -1.22 -11.37
N ASN A 43 12.76 -1.34 -12.35
CA ASN A 43 13.73 -2.43 -12.37
C ASN A 43 14.99 -2.02 -11.60
N VAL A 44 15.31 -2.75 -10.54
CA VAL A 44 16.48 -2.52 -9.70
C VAL A 44 17.39 -3.75 -9.76
N PRO A 45 18.68 -3.62 -10.09
CA PRO A 45 19.61 -4.75 -10.04
C PRO A 45 19.84 -5.19 -8.59
N MET A 46 19.98 -6.50 -8.36
CA MET A 46 20.40 -7.04 -7.08
C MET A 46 21.74 -6.44 -6.64
N ASN A 47 21.86 -6.12 -5.35
CA ASN A 47 23.04 -5.47 -4.74
C ASN A 47 23.40 -4.10 -5.33
N ARG A 48 22.45 -3.44 -6.01
CA ARG A 48 22.62 -2.07 -6.49
C ARG A 48 21.43 -1.23 -6.08
N ALA A 49 21.68 0.07 -6.00
CA ALA A 49 20.64 1.04 -5.70
C ALA A 49 20.39 1.97 -6.86
N VAL A 50 19.14 2.43 -6.95
CA VAL A 50 18.68 3.40 -7.91
C VAL A 50 18.05 4.56 -7.15
N VAL A 51 18.33 5.78 -7.60
CA VAL A 51 17.68 6.99 -7.08
C VAL A 51 16.48 7.28 -7.96
N VAL A 52 15.33 7.44 -7.32
CA VAL A 52 14.06 7.81 -7.96
C VAL A 52 13.66 9.18 -7.46
N GLU A 53 13.29 10.05 -8.40
CA GLU A 53 12.78 11.38 -8.08
C GLU A 53 11.27 11.42 -8.25
N SER A 54 10.60 12.09 -7.32
CA SER A 54 9.16 12.35 -7.35
C SER A 54 8.91 13.79 -7.77
N GLU A 55 7.99 13.98 -8.72
CA GLU A 55 7.60 15.32 -9.19
C GLU A 55 6.96 16.16 -8.08
N ILE A 56 6.25 15.51 -7.15
CA ILE A 56 5.60 16.13 -6.00
C ILE A 56 6.25 15.68 -4.69
N PRO A 57 6.26 16.54 -3.65
CA PRO A 57 6.81 16.17 -2.36
C PRO A 57 5.99 15.06 -1.71
N PHE A 58 6.66 14.04 -1.18
CA PHE A 58 6.06 12.97 -0.38
C PHE A 58 6.41 13.14 1.09
N ALA A 59 5.62 12.53 1.98
CA ALA A 59 5.87 12.57 3.41
C ALA A 59 6.16 11.19 3.99
N GLU A 60 5.56 10.16 3.43
CA GLU A 60 5.69 8.79 3.93
C GLU A 60 5.92 7.82 2.78
N LEU A 61 6.76 6.83 3.06
CA LEU A 61 7.11 5.76 2.14
C LEU A 61 6.94 4.43 2.85
N SER A 62 6.38 3.44 2.16
CA SER A 62 6.22 2.10 2.70
C SER A 62 6.59 1.06 1.65
N ILE A 63 7.35 0.05 2.06
CA ILE A 63 7.68 -1.08 1.20
C ILE A 63 6.99 -2.34 1.72
N ALA A 64 6.34 -3.06 0.82
CA ALA A 64 5.58 -4.26 1.19
C ALA A 64 6.47 -5.36 1.76
N ASN A 65 7.68 -5.54 1.20
CA ASN A 65 8.66 -6.52 1.67
C ASN A 65 10.09 -5.95 1.69
N PRO A 66 10.68 -5.70 2.88
CA PRO A 66 12.04 -5.17 3.05
C PRO A 66 13.17 -6.21 2.85
N GLU A 67 12.84 -7.49 2.68
CA GLU A 67 13.81 -8.53 2.32
C GLU A 67 14.18 -8.48 0.83
N ILE A 68 13.24 -8.03 -0.01
CA ILE A 68 13.41 -7.92 -1.47
C ILE A 68 14.14 -6.62 -1.81
N ALA A 69 13.66 -5.48 -1.33
CA ALA A 69 14.30 -4.20 -1.52
C ALA A 69 14.14 -3.33 -0.27
N ASP A 70 15.09 -2.42 -0.07
CA ASP A 70 15.07 -1.46 1.03
C ASP A 70 15.01 -0.05 0.49
N ILE A 71 14.45 0.88 1.26
CA ILE A 71 14.23 2.25 0.84
C ILE A 71 14.77 3.24 1.85
N SER A 72 15.30 4.36 1.37
CA SER A 72 15.69 5.50 2.19
C SER A 72 15.27 6.79 1.51
N SER A 73 14.62 7.69 2.25
CA SER A 73 14.40 9.05 1.77
C SER A 73 15.71 9.83 1.86
N LEU A 74 16.10 10.49 0.77
CA LEU A 74 17.22 11.43 0.75
C LEU A 74 16.72 12.86 0.95
N SER A 75 15.53 13.15 0.44
CA SER A 75 14.81 14.41 0.57
C SER A 75 13.30 14.13 0.52
N ASP A 76 12.49 15.19 0.53
CA ASP A 76 11.05 15.13 0.30
C ASP A 76 10.67 14.78 -1.15
N ARG A 77 11.66 14.68 -2.06
CA ARG A 77 11.45 14.41 -3.49
C ARG A 77 12.36 13.31 -4.05
N SER A 78 13.37 12.87 -3.32
CA SER A 78 14.34 11.86 -3.78
C SER A 78 14.33 10.64 -2.88
N ILE A 79 14.19 9.47 -3.50
CA ILE A 79 14.07 8.17 -2.86
C ILE A 79 15.21 7.29 -3.33
N TYR A 80 15.93 6.68 -2.40
CA TYR A 80 16.96 5.69 -2.67
C TYR A 80 16.36 4.30 -2.50
N VAL A 81 16.41 3.49 -3.55
CA VAL A 81 15.87 2.12 -3.56
C VAL A 81 17.01 1.15 -3.75
N LEU A 82 17.28 0.31 -2.76
CA LEU A 82 18.32 -0.72 -2.77
C LEU A 82 17.72 -2.09 -3.05
N GLY A 83 18.14 -2.75 -4.12
CA GLY A 83 17.77 -4.14 -4.40
C GLY A 83 18.59 -5.11 -3.54
N LYS A 84 17.93 -5.96 -2.75
CA LYS A 84 18.57 -6.94 -1.86
C LYS A 84 18.43 -8.36 -2.39
N THR A 85 17.20 -8.86 -2.51
CA THR A 85 16.90 -10.24 -2.92
C THR A 85 16.08 -10.22 -4.20
N PRO A 86 16.29 -11.15 -5.16
CA PRO A 86 15.48 -11.22 -6.37
C PRO A 86 14.00 -11.44 -6.05
N GLY A 87 13.13 -10.66 -6.67
CA GLY A 87 11.70 -10.70 -6.40
C GLY A 87 10.96 -9.46 -6.88
N ILE A 88 9.66 -9.40 -6.61
CA ILE A 88 8.82 -8.22 -6.88
C ILE A 88 8.22 -7.77 -5.54
N THR A 89 8.36 -6.49 -5.24
CA THR A 89 7.78 -5.84 -4.06
C THR A 89 7.12 -4.54 -4.48
N THR A 90 6.18 -4.04 -3.69
CA THR A 90 5.48 -2.79 -4.00
C THR A 90 5.95 -1.70 -3.03
N LEU A 91 6.30 -0.56 -3.60
CA LEU A 91 6.60 0.69 -2.91
C LEU A 91 5.38 1.59 -2.97
N THR A 92 4.85 1.95 -1.82
CA THR A 92 3.72 2.87 -1.66
C THR A 92 4.23 4.22 -1.20
N ILE A 93 3.83 5.27 -1.91
CA ILE A 93 4.25 6.65 -1.65
C ILE A 93 3.01 7.44 -1.22
N LEU A 94 3.08 8.12 -0.06
CA LEU A 94 1.98 8.92 0.48
C LEU A 94 2.39 10.39 0.64
N ASP A 95 1.40 11.27 0.48
CA ASP A 95 1.55 12.71 0.72
C ASP A 95 1.50 13.05 2.22
N GLY A 96 1.73 14.32 2.55
CA GLY A 96 1.67 14.82 3.94
C GLY A 96 0.31 14.71 4.63
N ASN A 97 -0.75 14.40 3.88
CA ASN A 97 -2.10 14.17 4.41
C ASN A 97 -2.43 12.67 4.53
N GLY A 98 -1.47 11.78 4.27
CA GLY A 98 -1.67 10.34 4.27
C GLY A 98 -2.44 9.82 3.04
N LYS A 99 -2.57 10.63 1.98
CA LYS A 99 -3.21 10.21 0.73
C LYS A 99 -2.19 9.51 -0.15
N LEU A 100 -2.60 8.40 -0.76
CA LEU A 100 -1.81 7.68 -1.77
C LEU A 100 -1.46 8.61 -2.93
N ILE A 101 -0.16 8.83 -3.14
CA ILE A 101 0.37 9.47 -4.34
C ILE A 101 0.43 8.45 -5.47
N THR A 102 1.18 7.36 -5.27
CA THR A 102 1.39 6.34 -6.29
C THR A 102 1.89 5.03 -5.67
N ASN A 103 1.71 3.93 -6.40
CA ASN A 103 2.32 2.64 -6.11
C ASN A 103 3.33 2.31 -7.21
N VAL A 104 4.51 1.84 -6.82
CA VAL A 104 5.59 1.48 -7.74
C VAL A 104 5.96 0.02 -7.50
N ASP A 105 5.92 -0.80 -8.54
CA ASP A 105 6.34 -2.19 -8.45
C ASP A 105 7.86 -2.27 -8.65
N VAL A 106 8.59 -2.57 -7.58
CA VAL A 106 10.03 -2.72 -7.58
C VAL A 106 10.37 -4.17 -7.94
N ARG A 107 10.91 -4.37 -9.13
CA ARG A 107 11.40 -5.66 -9.62
C ARG A 107 12.90 -5.75 -9.43
N VAL A 108 13.32 -6.65 -8.54
CA VAL A 108 14.74 -6.93 -8.30
C VAL A 108 15.17 -8.13 -9.14
N ALA A 109 16.06 -7.89 -10.10
CA ALA A 109 16.61 -8.94 -10.96
C ALA A 109 17.95 -9.44 -10.41
N ALA A 110 18.12 -10.76 -10.37
CA ALA A 110 19.41 -11.38 -10.07
C ALA A 110 20.41 -11.13 -11.21
N ASP A 111 21.68 -10.91 -10.87
CA ASP A 111 22.75 -10.84 -11.87
C ASP A 111 23.12 -12.27 -12.33
N VAL A 112 22.44 -12.78 -13.36
CA VAL A 112 22.74 -14.10 -13.95
C VAL A 112 24.01 -14.11 -14.79
N THR A 113 24.67 -12.96 -14.95
CA THR A 113 25.90 -12.82 -15.74
C THR A 113 27.01 -13.66 -15.11
N GLU A 114 27.20 -13.59 -13.79
CA GLU A 114 28.21 -14.38 -13.08
C GLU A 114 27.94 -15.90 -13.22
N PHE A 115 26.67 -16.30 -13.14
CA PHE A 115 26.29 -17.70 -13.30
C PHE A 115 26.59 -18.23 -14.72
N LYS A 116 26.34 -17.40 -15.74
CA LYS A 116 26.66 -17.75 -17.14
C LYS A 116 28.17 -17.89 -17.37
N GLU A 117 28.98 -17.00 -16.80
CA GLU A 117 30.44 -17.07 -16.88
C GLU A 117 30.99 -18.34 -16.23
N ARG A 118 30.49 -18.70 -15.05
CA ARG A 118 30.84 -19.96 -14.36
C ARG A 118 30.44 -21.18 -15.18
N LEU A 119 29.25 -21.18 -15.77
CA LEU A 119 28.79 -22.29 -16.62
C LEU A 119 29.61 -22.41 -17.91
N GLN A 120 30.02 -21.29 -18.53
CA GLN A 120 30.90 -21.32 -19.71
C GLN A 120 32.29 -21.90 -19.41
N GLN A 121 32.79 -21.75 -18.18
CA GLN A 121 34.05 -22.36 -17.76
C GLN A 121 33.94 -23.89 -17.59
N ILE A 122 32.77 -24.40 -17.21
CA ILE A 122 32.54 -25.83 -16.93
C ILE A 122 32.04 -26.57 -18.20
N LEU A 123 31.27 -25.89 -19.06
CA LEU A 123 30.73 -26.43 -20.32
C LEU A 123 31.14 -25.53 -21.52
N PRO A 124 32.43 -25.55 -21.92
CA PRO A 124 32.92 -24.79 -23.06
C PRO A 124 32.47 -25.43 -24.37
N GLY A 125 31.19 -25.26 -24.75
CA GLY A 125 30.66 -25.81 -26.00
C GLY A 125 29.16 -25.72 -26.20
N GLU A 126 28.36 -25.47 -25.16
CA GLU A 126 26.89 -25.39 -25.28
C GLU A 126 26.36 -23.95 -25.33
N LYS A 127 25.35 -23.74 -26.19
CA LYS A 127 24.62 -22.47 -26.27
C LYS A 127 23.65 -22.38 -25.08
N ILE A 128 24.08 -21.73 -24.02
CA ILE A 128 23.22 -21.48 -22.84
C ILE A 128 22.35 -20.24 -23.10
N GLU A 129 21.05 -20.46 -23.23
CA GLU A 129 20.03 -19.42 -23.37
C GLU A 129 19.20 -19.36 -22.07
N VAL A 130 19.34 -18.28 -21.30
CA VAL A 130 18.56 -18.07 -20.07
C VAL A 130 17.26 -17.36 -20.47
N ARG A 131 16.12 -18.05 -20.34
CA ARG A 131 14.80 -17.46 -20.50
C ARG A 131 14.30 -17.00 -19.13
N THR A 132 14.06 -15.70 -18.99
CA THR A 132 13.44 -15.02 -17.83
C THR A 132 11.98 -14.76 -18.11
#